data_AF-A0A540WFU7-F1
#
_entry.id   AF-A0A540WFU7-F1
#
_cell.length_a   1.000
_cell.length_b   1.000
_cell.length_c   1.000
_cell.angle_alpha   90.00
_cell.angle_beta   90.00
_cell.angle_gamma   90.00
#
_symmetry.space_group_name_H-M   'P 1'
#
loop_
_entity.id
_entity.type
_entity.pdbx_description
1 polymer ?
#
loop_
_entity_poly.entity_id
_entity_poly.type
_entity_poly.pdbx_seq_one_letter_code
_entity_poly.pdbx_strand_id
1 'polypeptide(L)'
;GPFPIAEQRELGLEAMRVLGFDFNAGRLDISAHPFCGGVPQDVRITTRYNEDDLLSALFGVIHETGHARYEQNLPRTWIDQPVALARSTAIHESQSLFFEMQLGRSDAFLNRLLPAVRQRFGEQPAFS
;
A
#
# COMPACT_ATOMS: atom_id res chain seq x y z
N GLY A 1 -15.30 14.97 3.40
CA GLY A 1 -15.64 14.05 4.50
C GLY A 1 -17.14 14.15 4.80
N PRO A 2 -17.75 13.09 5.34
CA PRO A 2 -17.11 11.86 5.84
C PRO A 2 -16.71 10.88 4.72
N PHE A 3 -15.62 10.13 4.94
CA PHE A 3 -15.14 9.05 4.07
C PHE A 3 -15.30 7.71 4.81
N PRO A 4 -16.34 6.91 4.51
CA PRO A 4 -16.60 5.67 5.25
C PRO A 4 -15.39 4.71 5.23
N ILE A 5 -15.02 4.16 6.39
CA ILE A 5 -13.84 3.28 6.54
C ILE A 5 -13.89 2.09 5.58
N ALA A 6 -15.07 1.50 5.37
CA ALA A 6 -15.24 0.38 4.44
C ALA A 6 -14.84 0.75 3.01
N GLU A 7 -15.22 1.94 2.54
CA GLU A 7 -14.87 2.44 1.21
C GLU A 7 -13.39 2.82 1.11
N GLN A 8 -12.81 3.37 2.18
CA GLN A 8 -11.35 3.61 2.23
C GLN A 8 -10.57 2.30 2.12
N ARG A 9 -11.02 1.25 2.80
CA ARG A 9 -10.41 -0.08 2.73
C ARG A 9 -10.46 -0.63 1.30
N GLU A 10 -11.60 -0.56 0.63
CA GLU A 10 -11.72 -1.06 -0.74
C GLU A 10 -10.88 -0.25 -1.73
N LEU A 11 -10.75 1.08 -1.55
CA LEU A 11 -9.82 1.89 -2.34
C LEU A 11 -8.36 1.46 -2.10
N GLY A 12 -7.96 1.26 -0.84
CA GLY A 12 -6.63 0.78 -0.49
C GLY A 12 -6.31 -0.57 -1.13
N LEU A 13 -7.25 -1.53 -1.06
CA LEU A 13 -7.11 -2.84 -1.72
C LEU A 13 -7.00 -2.72 -3.24
N GLU A 14 -7.73 -1.79 -3.86
CA GLU A 14 -7.62 -1.53 -5.28
C GLU A 14 -6.25 -0.95 -5.67
N ALA A 15 -5.74 0.01 -4.90
CA ALA A 15 -4.39 0.53 -5.08
C ALA A 15 -3.34 -0.57 -4.96
N MET A 16 -3.44 -1.44 -3.94
CA MET A 16 -2.56 -2.60 -3.78
C MET A 16 -2.57 -3.53 -5.00
N ARG A 17 -3.74 -3.81 -5.59
CA ARG A 17 -3.86 -4.64 -6.80
C ARG A 17 -3.18 -3.97 -8.00
N VAL A 18 -3.39 -2.66 -8.20
CA VAL A 18 -2.73 -1.91 -9.29
C VAL A 18 -1.21 -1.94 -9.12
N LEU A 19 -0.73 -1.89 -7.89
CA LEU A 19 0.69 -1.95 -7.52
C LEU A 19 1.27 -3.38 -7.49
N GLY A 20 0.45 -4.39 -7.82
CA GLY A 20 0.86 -5.77 -7.99
C GLY A 20 1.08 -6.55 -6.69
N PHE A 21 0.51 -6.12 -5.57
CA PHE A 21 0.54 -6.90 -4.32
C PHE A 21 -0.09 -8.29 -4.52
N ASP A 22 0.60 -9.35 -4.09
CA ASP A 22 0.07 -10.71 -4.17
C ASP A 22 -0.75 -11.05 -2.92
N PHE A 23 -2.07 -11.03 -3.06
CA PHE A 23 -3.02 -11.36 -1.98
C PHE A 23 -3.09 -12.85 -1.63
N ASN A 24 -2.48 -13.74 -2.42
CA ASN A 24 -2.35 -15.15 -2.02
C ASN A 24 -1.15 -15.37 -1.08
N ALA A 25 -0.25 -14.40 -1.01
CA ALA A 25 0.96 -14.41 -0.20
C ALA A 25 1.03 -13.18 0.73
N GLY A 26 -0.13 -12.67 1.15
CA GLY A 26 -0.21 -11.53 2.04
C GLY A 26 -1.61 -10.98 2.26
N ARG A 27 -1.73 -9.99 3.15
CA ARG A 27 -3.01 -9.36 3.52
C ARG A 27 -2.83 -7.96 4.11
N LEU A 28 -3.93 -7.22 4.15
CA LEU A 28 -4.06 -5.89 4.76
C LEU A 28 -4.98 -5.95 5.99
N ASP A 29 -4.52 -5.39 7.11
CA ASP A 29 -5.27 -5.29 8.37
C ASP A 29 -5.21 -3.89 8.99
N ILE A 30 -5.80 -3.74 10.18
CA ILE A 30 -5.81 -2.49 10.95
C ILE A 30 -4.88 -2.61 12.15
N SER A 31 -4.10 -1.57 12.41
CA SER A 31 -3.30 -1.42 13.63
C SER A 31 -3.27 0.05 14.08
N ALA A 32 -2.73 0.31 15.27
CA ALA A 32 -2.54 1.68 15.76
C ALA A 32 -1.49 2.48 14.97
N HIS A 33 -0.44 1.80 14.53
CA HIS A 33 0.66 2.33 13.70
C HIS A 33 0.84 1.41 12.49
N PRO A 34 0.73 1.92 11.26
CA PRO A 34 1.02 1.15 10.04
C PRO A 34 2.40 0.51 10.07
N PHE A 35 2.51 -0.71 9.53
CA PHE A 35 3.78 -1.40 9.33
C PHE A 35 3.63 -2.51 8.29
N CYS A 36 4.78 -2.98 7.80
CA CYS A 36 4.93 -4.18 6.98
C CYS A 36 5.73 -5.24 7.75
N GLY A 37 5.24 -6.47 7.79
CA GLY A 37 5.90 -7.58 8.48
C GLY A 37 5.47 -8.95 7.95
N GLY A 38 5.72 -10.00 8.74
CA GLY A 38 5.47 -11.39 8.34
C GLY A 38 6.73 -12.05 7.78
N VAL A 39 6.55 -12.91 6.77
CA VAL A 39 7.63 -13.60 6.05
C VAL A 39 7.42 -13.44 4.54
N PRO A 40 8.43 -13.64 3.67
CA PRO A 40 8.27 -13.36 2.24
C PRO A 40 7.15 -14.18 1.54
N GLN A 41 6.72 -15.32 2.11
CA GLN A 41 5.58 -16.11 1.63
C GLN A 41 4.22 -15.68 2.22
N ASP A 42 4.20 -14.86 3.26
CA ASP A 42 3.00 -14.33 3.94
C ASP A 42 3.33 -12.94 4.50
N VAL A 43 3.30 -11.95 3.61
CA VAL A 43 3.60 -10.55 3.94
C VAL A 43 2.34 -9.85 4.41
N ARG A 44 2.37 -9.32 5.63
CA ARG A 44 1.21 -8.72 6.29
C ARG A 44 1.48 -7.25 6.52
N ILE A 45 0.64 -6.41 5.94
CA ILE A 45 0.71 -4.97 6.13
C ILE A 45 -0.51 -4.47 6.89
N THR A 46 -0.35 -3.35 7.59
CA THR A 46 -1.45 -2.73 8.32
C THR A 46 -1.60 -1.26 7.97
N THR A 47 -2.78 -0.72 8.19
CA THR A 47 -3.05 0.72 8.07
C THR A 47 -3.95 1.19 9.20
N ARG A 48 -4.19 2.51 9.26
CA ARG A 48 -5.16 3.14 10.15
C ARG A 48 -6.05 4.08 9.34
N TYR A 49 -7.35 3.94 9.51
CA TYR A 49 -8.35 4.77 8.82
C TYR A 49 -8.78 5.96 9.67
N ASN A 50 -9.16 7.04 9.00
CA ASN A 50 -9.76 8.22 9.60
C ASN A 50 -10.90 8.69 8.70
N GLU A 51 -12.14 8.78 9.20
CA GLU A 51 -13.30 9.19 8.39
C GLU A 51 -13.19 10.65 7.89
N ASP A 52 -12.36 11.46 8.53
CA ASP A 52 -12.12 12.85 8.16
C ASP A 52 -10.97 13.02 7.15
N ASP A 53 -10.17 11.96 6.92
CA ASP A 53 -8.98 12.01 6.06
C ASP A 53 -8.77 10.72 5.26
N LEU A 54 -9.13 10.79 3.98
CA LEU A 54 -8.94 9.73 2.99
C LEU A 54 -7.46 9.48 2.66
N LEU A 55 -6.65 10.55 2.57
CA LEU A 55 -5.33 10.48 1.97
C LEU A 55 -4.34 9.79 2.89
N SER A 56 -4.44 10.01 4.21
CA SER A 56 -3.55 9.36 5.18
C SER A 56 -3.58 7.84 5.07
N ALA A 57 -4.78 7.22 5.03
CA ALA A 57 -4.89 5.77 4.93
C ALA A 57 -4.45 5.25 3.56
N LEU A 58 -4.83 5.95 2.48
CA LEU A 58 -4.46 5.57 1.11
C LEU A 58 -2.94 5.58 0.90
N PHE A 59 -2.27 6.68 1.24
CA PHE A 59 -0.82 6.76 1.08
C PHE A 59 -0.07 5.88 2.06
N GLY A 60 -0.58 5.67 3.28
CA GLY A 60 -0.05 4.68 4.20
C GLY A 60 -0.10 3.27 3.61
N VAL A 61 -1.22 2.86 3.00
CA VAL A 61 -1.31 1.56 2.31
C VAL A 61 -0.34 1.47 1.14
N ILE A 62 -0.21 2.51 0.32
CA ILE A 62 0.73 2.53 -0.82
C ILE A 62 2.18 2.42 -0.33
N HIS A 63 2.53 3.12 0.75
CA HIS A 63 3.84 3.06 1.39
C HIS A 63 4.19 1.64 1.84
N GLU A 64 3.33 1.03 2.65
CA GLU A 64 3.54 -0.34 3.14
C GLU A 64 3.47 -1.37 2.00
N THR A 65 2.73 -1.08 0.93
CA THR A 65 2.75 -1.91 -0.28
C THR A 65 4.14 -1.90 -0.94
N GLY A 66 4.84 -0.77 -0.96
CA GLY A 66 6.21 -0.71 -1.49
C GLY A 66 7.17 -1.61 -0.69
N HIS A 67 7.10 -1.57 0.63
CA HIS A 67 7.81 -2.53 1.50
C HIS A 67 7.43 -3.97 1.16
N ALA A 68 6.13 -4.26 1.08
CA ALA A 68 5.66 -5.61 0.82
C ALA A 68 6.06 -6.15 -0.54
N ARG A 69 6.08 -5.30 -1.58
CA ARG A 69 6.55 -5.69 -2.92
C ARG A 69 8.02 -6.04 -2.91
N TYR A 70 8.83 -5.40 -2.09
CA TYR A 70 10.21 -5.83 -1.92
C TYR A 70 10.26 -7.24 -1.31
N GLU A 71 9.59 -7.43 -0.17
CA GLU A 71 9.58 -8.71 0.57
C GLU A 71 9.04 -9.88 -0.28
N GLN A 72 7.90 -9.70 -0.96
CA GLN A 72 7.26 -10.75 -1.79
C GLN A 72 8.13 -11.22 -2.97
N ASN A 73 9.12 -10.42 -3.38
CA ASN A 73 9.99 -10.69 -4.53
C ASN A 73 11.45 -11.00 -4.14
N LEU A 74 11.73 -11.21 -2.85
CA LEU A 74 13.02 -11.74 -2.42
C LEU A 74 13.29 -13.14 -3.03
N PRO A 75 14.56 -13.49 -3.29
CA PRO A 75 14.91 -14.71 -4.02
C PRO A 75 14.50 -15.97 -3.26
N ARG A 76 13.44 -16.63 -3.75
CA ARG A 76 12.83 -17.81 -3.09
C ARG A 76 13.77 -18.99 -2.91
N THR A 77 14.74 -19.17 -3.81
CA THR A 77 15.74 -20.25 -3.72
C THR A 77 16.59 -20.15 -2.44
N TRP A 78 16.72 -18.96 -1.85
CA TRP A 78 17.56 -18.69 -0.69
C TRP A 78 16.78 -18.18 0.51
N ILE A 79 15.47 -18.39 0.56
CA ILE A 79 14.56 -17.73 1.51
C ILE A 79 14.93 -17.95 2.99
N ASP A 80 15.56 -19.08 3.31
CA ASP A 80 16.04 -19.42 4.65
C ASP A 80 17.52 -19.06 4.87
N GLN A 81 18.13 -18.31 3.95
CA GLN A 81 19.52 -17.88 4.01
C GLN A 81 19.61 -16.38 4.25
N PRO A 82 20.60 -15.89 5.02
CA PRO A 82 20.77 -14.46 5.31
C PRO A 82 20.91 -13.57 4.06
N VAL A 83 21.35 -14.13 2.94
CA VAL A 83 21.49 -13.41 1.66
C VAL A 83 20.15 -13.02 1.04
N ALA A 84 19.05 -13.67 1.42
CA ALA A 84 17.71 -13.35 0.93
C ALA A 84 17.00 -12.28 1.76
N LEU A 85 17.66 -11.66 2.74
CA LEU A 85 17.07 -10.56 3.52
C LEU A 85 17.18 -9.23 2.77
N ALA A 86 16.30 -8.28 3.10
CA ALA A 86 16.42 -6.91 2.67
C ALA A 86 17.81 -6.34 3.03
N ARG A 87 18.44 -5.66 2.08
CA ARG A 87 19.86 -5.25 2.17
C ARG A 87 20.15 -4.30 3.33
N SER A 88 19.24 -3.36 3.58
CA SER A 88 19.29 -2.38 4.67
C SER A 88 17.93 -1.71 4.82
N THR A 89 17.68 -1.08 5.96
CA THR A 89 16.50 -0.21 6.17
C THR A 89 16.41 0.89 5.14
N ALA A 90 17.52 1.50 4.72
CA ALA A 90 17.51 2.56 3.71
C ALA A 90 17.07 2.06 2.33
N ILE A 91 17.48 0.85 1.92
CA ILE A 91 17.01 0.25 0.67
C ILE A 91 15.55 -0.19 0.79
N HIS A 92 15.13 -0.66 1.96
CA HIS A 92 13.73 -1.01 2.22
C HIS A 92 12.81 0.20 2.13
N GLU A 93 13.19 1.29 2.81
CA GLU A 93 12.48 2.57 2.79
C GLU A 93 12.51 3.24 1.41
N SER A 94 13.56 3.02 0.63
CA SER A 94 13.56 3.54 -0.75
C SER A 94 12.47 2.87 -1.59
N GLN A 95 12.09 1.62 -1.31
CA GLN A 95 10.97 0.96 -2.01
C GLN A 95 9.62 1.53 -1.58
N SER A 96 9.40 1.74 -0.27
CA SER A 96 8.16 2.36 0.22
C SER A 96 8.00 3.78 -0.29
N LEU A 97 9.05 4.60 -0.23
CA LEU A 97 9.03 5.97 -0.74
C LEU A 97 9.00 6.03 -2.27
N PHE A 98 9.55 5.05 -2.99
CA PHE A 98 9.38 4.98 -4.43
C PHE A 98 7.91 4.76 -4.78
N PHE A 99 7.23 3.85 -4.08
CA PHE A 99 5.81 3.60 -4.28
C PHE A 99 4.94 4.78 -3.83
N GLU A 100 5.20 5.37 -2.66
CA GLU A 100 4.39 6.47 -2.13
C GLU A 100 4.69 7.78 -2.85
N MET A 101 5.94 8.24 -2.83
CA MET A 101 6.31 9.60 -3.22
C MET A 101 6.55 9.72 -4.73
N GLN A 102 7.22 8.74 -5.35
CA GLN A 102 7.58 8.83 -6.77
C GLN A 102 6.43 8.37 -7.67
N LEU A 103 5.75 7.29 -7.30
CA LEU A 103 4.63 6.74 -8.08
C LEU A 103 3.28 7.24 -7.58
N GLY A 104 2.96 7.01 -6.30
CA GLY A 104 1.63 7.23 -5.71
C GLY A 104 1.15 8.67 -5.79
N ARG A 105 2.08 9.63 -5.68
CA ARG A 105 1.81 11.07 -5.77
C ARG A 105 2.03 11.65 -7.17
N SER A 106 2.33 10.82 -8.17
CA SER A 106 2.45 11.29 -9.56
C SER A 106 1.06 11.52 -10.17
N ASP A 107 0.95 12.52 -11.05
CA ASP A 107 -0.30 12.79 -11.78
C ASP A 107 -0.79 11.57 -12.56
N ALA A 108 0.13 10.80 -13.15
CA ALA A 108 -0.22 9.60 -13.90
C ALA A 108 -0.94 8.55 -13.02
N PHE A 109 -0.42 8.31 -11.81
CA PHE A 109 -1.02 7.34 -10.90
C PHE A 109 -2.32 7.87 -10.27
N LEU A 110 -2.37 9.15 -9.91
CA LEU A 110 -3.58 9.77 -9.37
C LEU A 110 -4.72 9.75 -10.40
N ASN A 111 -4.44 10.08 -11.65
CA ASN A 111 -5.43 9.97 -12.74
C ASN A 111 -5.88 8.52 -12.96
N ARG A 112 -5.02 7.54 -12.72
CA ARG A 112 -5.37 6.12 -12.80
C ARG A 112 -6.29 5.66 -11.67
N LEU A 113 -6.16 6.22 -10.47
CA LEU A 113 -6.99 5.91 -9.29
C LEU A 113 -8.26 6.75 -9.21
N LEU A 114 -8.28 7.94 -9.81
CA LEU A 114 -9.38 8.90 -9.72
C LEU A 114 -10.77 8.30 -10.03
N PRO A 115 -10.95 7.43 -11.05
CA PRO A 115 -12.24 6.79 -11.28
C PRO A 115 -12.73 5.96 -10.08
N ALA A 116 -11.84 5.25 -9.40
CA ALA A 116 -12.18 4.46 -8.22
C ALA A 116 -12.54 5.35 -7.02
N VAL A 117 -11.84 6.47 -6.85
CA VAL A 117 -12.16 7.47 -5.82
C VAL A 117 -13.58 7.99 -6.03
N ARG A 118 -13.92 8.43 -7.25
CA ARG A 118 -15.24 8.95 -7.60
C ARG A 118 -16.34 7.90 -7.49
N GLN A 119 -16.05 6.65 -7.85
CA GLN A 119 -17.00 5.55 -7.71
C GLN A 119 -17.39 5.31 -6.24
N ARG A 120 -16.44 5.42 -5.31
CA ARG A 120 -16.66 5.09 -3.89
C ARG A 120 -17.20 6.26 -3.06
N PHE A 121 -16.73 7.46 -3.35
CA PHE A 121 -17.04 8.65 -2.54
C PHE A 121 -17.95 9.65 -3.25
N GLY A 122 -18.41 9.32 -4.47
CA GLY A 122 -19.19 10.22 -5.32
C GLY A 122 -18.34 11.33 -5.96
N GLU A 123 -18.92 11.99 -6.95
CA GLU A 123 -18.32 13.20 -7.52
C GLU A 123 -18.34 14.34 -6.48
N GLN A 124 -17.18 14.98 -6.29
CA GLN A 124 -16.99 16.09 -5.36
C GLN A 124 -16.06 17.13 -6.02
N PRO A 125 -16.21 18.43 -5.73
CA PRO A 125 -15.28 19.46 -6.24
C PRO A 125 -13.82 19.23 -5.87
N ALA A 126 -13.54 18.45 -4.82
CA ALA A 126 -12.17 18.09 -4.44
C ALA A 126 -11.54 17.01 -5.34
N PHE A 127 -12.34 16.35 -6.20
CA PHE A 127 -11.93 15.28 -7.10
C PHE A 127 -12.00 15.68 -8.57
N SER A 128 -12.27 16.95 -8.86
CA SER A 128 -12.31 17.51 -10.22
C SER A 128 -10.95 17.98 -10.69
#